data_AF-A0A522C021-F1
#
_entry.id   AF-A0A522C021-F1
#
_cell.length_a   1.000
_cell.length_b   1.000
_cell.length_c   1.000
_cell.angle_alpha   90.00
_cell.angle_beta   90.00
_cell.angle_gamma   90.00
#
_symmetry.space_group_name_H-M   'P 1'
#
loop_
_entity.id
_entity.type
_entity.pdbx_description
1 polymer ?
#
loop_
_entity_poly.entity_id
_entity_poly.type
_entity_poly.pdbx_seq_one_letter_code
_entity_poly.pdbx_strand_id
1 'polypeptide(L)' 'MTLQIKPGTTWDEVYARARSAAPEAFDADRILNLVGGEWQRVGAPGEHRNPVDGAVIQGPPRVSHDEAAEAVRYALG' A
#
# COMPACT_ATOMS: atom_id res chain seq x y z
N MET A 1 10.74 1.88 -28.27
CA MET A 1 11.52 1.88 -27.01
C MET A 1 10.87 0.87 -26.08
N THR A 2 11.65 -0.06 -25.53
CA THR A 2 11.14 -1.01 -24.53
C THR A 2 11.43 -0.43 -23.15
N LEU A 3 10.42 -0.33 -22.29
CA LEU A 3 10.62 0.04 -20.89
C LEU A 3 11.47 -1.04 -20.20
N GLN A 4 12.40 -0.63 -19.34
CA GLN A 4 13.32 -1.53 -18.64
C GLN A 4 13.31 -1.18 -17.15
N ILE A 5 13.24 -2.20 -16.30
CA ILE A 5 13.35 -2.06 -14.86
C ILE A 5 14.81 -2.17 -14.45
N LYS A 6 15.28 -1.25 -13.60
CA LYS A 6 16.62 -1.33 -13.02
C LYS A 6 16.70 -2.59 -12.14
N PRO A 7 17.76 -3.42 -12.27
CA PRO A 7 17.92 -4.58 -11.41
C PRO A 7 17.82 -4.21 -9.92
N GLY A 8 17.11 -5.01 -9.13
CA GLY A 8 16.85 -4.73 -7.72
C GLY A 8 15.67 -3.79 -7.46
N THR A 9 14.96 -3.30 -8.48
CA THR A 9 13.82 -2.39 -8.33
C THR A 9 12.53 -2.93 -8.97
N THR A 10 12.42 -4.25 -9.13
CA THR A 10 11.11 -4.86 -9.39
C THR A 10 10.17 -4.59 -8.22
N TRP A 11 8.86 -4.65 -8.48
CA TRP A 11 7.87 -4.44 -7.42
C TRP A 11 8.07 -5.42 -6.26
N ASP A 12 8.24 -6.71 -6.55
CA ASP A 12 8.43 -7.75 -5.53
C ASP A 12 9.67 -7.51 -4.66
N GLU A 13 10.80 -7.11 -5.26
CA GLU A 13 12.01 -6.78 -4.51
C GLU A 13 11.82 -5.55 -3.61
N VAL A 14 11.15 -4.51 -4.12
CA VAL A 14 10.87 -3.30 -3.33
C VAL A 14 9.89 -3.62 -2.20
N TYR A 15 8.82 -4.35 -2.49
CA TYR A 15 7.78 -4.71 -1.53
C TYR A 15 8.32 -5.63 -0.43
N ALA A 16 9.15 -6.62 -0.78
CA ALA A 16 9.81 -7.48 0.20
C ALA A 16 10.71 -6.68 1.15
N ARG A 17 11.48 -5.71 0.63
CA ARG A 17 12.29 -4.82 1.47
C ARG A 17 11.42 -3.93 2.38
N ALA A 18 10.33 -3.38 1.85
CA ALA A 18 9.41 -2.56 2.63
C ALA A 18 8.77 -3.38 3.76
N ARG A 19 8.32 -4.61 3.47
CA ARG A 19 7.78 -5.54 4.47
C ARG A 19 8.80 -5.97 5.52
N SER A 20 10.06 -6.13 5.14
CA SER A 20 11.13 -6.37 6.11
C SER A 20 11.41 -5.16 7.01
N ALA A 21 11.21 -3.95 6.51
CA ALA A 21 11.51 -2.72 7.24
C ALA A 21 10.36 -2.26 8.16
N ALA A 22 9.11 -2.51 7.77
CA ALA A 22 7.90 -2.14 8.49
C ALA A 22 6.82 -3.23 8.38
N PRO A 23 7.02 -4.40 9.02
CA PRO A 23 6.09 -5.52 8.94
C PRO A 23 4.68 -5.21 9.47
N GLU A 24 4.53 -4.21 10.33
CA GLU A 24 3.26 -3.69 10.82
C GLU A 24 2.46 -2.91 9.76
N ALA A 25 3.12 -2.40 8.71
CA ALA A 25 2.51 -1.56 7.67
C ALA A 25 2.30 -2.31 6.34
N PHE A 26 3.07 -3.37 6.09
CA PHE A 26 3.08 -4.13 4.83
C PHE A 26 2.78 -5.61 5.10
N ASP A 27 1.60 -6.06 4.70
CA ASP A 27 1.22 -7.47 4.78
C ASP A 27 1.54 -8.21 3.47
N ALA A 28 1.33 -9.52 3.44
CA ALA A 28 1.58 -10.36 2.26
C ALA A 28 0.75 -9.95 1.04
N ASP A 29 -0.48 -9.48 1.26
CA ASP A 29 -1.48 -9.24 0.22
C ASP A 29 -1.85 -7.76 0.05
N ARG A 30 -1.41 -6.88 0.97
CA ARG A 30 -1.77 -5.46 0.96
C ARG A 30 -0.88 -4.62 1.87
N ILE A 31 -0.86 -3.32 1.58
CA ILE A 31 -0.42 -2.30 2.53
C ILE A 31 -1.57 -1.92 3.47
N LEU A 32 -1.26 -1.44 4.67
CA LEU A 32 -2.24 -1.02 5.67
C LEU A 32 -2.43 0.50 5.64
N ASN A 33 -3.59 0.96 6.10
CA ASN A 33 -3.87 2.40 6.25
C ASN A 33 -3.42 2.86 7.65
N LEU A 34 -2.73 3.98 7.72
CA LEU A 34 -2.35 4.61 8.99
C LEU A 34 -3.47 5.53 9.46
N VAL A 35 -4.13 5.18 10.57
CA VAL A 35 -5.25 5.95 11.12
C VAL A 35 -5.04 6.12 12.62
N GLY A 36 -5.10 7.37 13.10
CA GLY A 36 -4.91 7.67 14.52
C GLY A 36 -3.53 7.27 15.08
N GLY A 37 -2.51 7.20 14.22
CA GLY A 37 -1.15 6.77 14.59
C GLY A 37 -0.92 5.27 14.53
N GLU A 38 -1.94 4.47 14.21
CA GLU A 38 -1.87 3.01 14.18
C GLU A 38 -2.07 2.46 12.77
N TRP A 39 -1.31 1.44 12.41
CA TRP A 39 -1.49 0.71 11.15
C TRP A 39 -2.68 -0.23 11.25
N GLN A 40 -3.69 0.01 10.42
CA GLN A 40 -4.96 -0.69 10.49
C GLN A 40 -5.29 -1.41 9.19
N ARG A 41 -5.86 -2.60 9.34
CA ARG A 41 -6.33 -3.45 8.23
C ARG A 41 -7.73 -2.99 7.74
N VAL A 42 -7.90 -1.70 7.46
CA VAL A 42 -9.14 -1.06 6.95
C VAL A 42 -9.09 -0.73 5.46
N GLY A 43 -10.26 -0.56 4.84
CA GLY A 43 -10.42 -0.35 3.40
C GLY A 43 -10.19 -1.60 2.52
N ALA A 44 -10.49 -1.45 1.23
CA ALA A 44 -10.41 -2.52 0.23
C ALA A 44 -9.25 -2.27 -0.76
N PRO A 45 -8.28 -3.19 -0.91
CA PRO A 45 -7.23 -3.10 -1.93
C PRO A 45 -7.83 -2.98 -3.33
N GLY A 46 -7.32 -2.04 -4.12
CA GLY A 46 -7.63 -1.94 -5.54
C GLY A 46 -6.66 -2.78 -6.38
N GLU A 47 -7.08 -3.14 -7.59
CA GLU A 47 -6.17 -3.66 -8.61
C GLU A 47 -5.34 -2.52 -9.21
N HIS A 48 -4.02 -2.62 -9.12
CA HIS A 48 -3.11 -1.66 -9.71
C HIS A 48 -2.11 -2.37 -10.62
N ARG A 49 -1.62 -1.63 -11.62
CA ARG A 49 -0.58 -2.09 -12.53
C ARG A 49 0.61 -1.15 -12.51
N ASN A 50 1.79 -1.73 -12.49
CA ASN A 50 3.03 -0.99 -12.65
C ASN A 50 3.11 -0.43 -14.08
N PRO A 51 3.35 0.89 -14.26
CA PRO A 51 3.37 1.51 -15.59
C PRO A 51 4.60 1.15 -16.43
N VAL A 52 5.63 0.53 -15.83
CA VAL A 52 6.89 0.17 -16.49
C VAL A 52 6.78 -1.21 -17.16
N ASP A 53 6.25 -2.21 -16.47
CA ASP A 53 6.21 -3.61 -16.92
C ASP A 53 4.80 -4.24 -16.93
N GLY A 54 3.77 -3.52 -16.47
CA GLY A 54 2.40 -3.99 -16.44
C GLY A 54 2.09 -5.00 -15.34
N ALA A 55 3.05 -5.31 -14.46
CA ALA A 55 2.88 -6.23 -13.34
C ALA A 55 1.73 -5.77 -12.43
N VAL A 56 0.96 -6.73 -11.90
CA VAL A 56 -0.06 -6.43 -10.89
C VAL A 56 0.66 -6.10 -9.59
N ILE A 57 0.28 -4.98 -8.97
CA ILE A 57 0.87 -4.49 -7.72
C ILE A 57 -0.23 -4.28 -6.69
N GLN A 58 0.10 -4.41 -5.41
CA GLN A 58 -0.83 -4.09 -4.33
C GLN A 58 -1.16 -2.60 -4.37
N GLY A 59 -2.42 -2.28 -4.65
CA GLY A 59 -2.93 -0.91 -4.53
C GLY A 59 -3.13 -0.48 -3.08
N PRO A 60 -3.07 0.83 -2.78
CA PRO A 60 -3.48 1.34 -1.48
C PRO A 60 -4.96 0.99 -1.22
N PRO A 61 -5.30 0.39 -0.07
CA PRO A 61 -6.69 0.08 0.24
C PRO A 61 -7.51 1.35 0.34
N ARG A 62 -8.57 1.43 -0.47
CA ARG A 62 -9.51 2.54 -0.44
C ARG A 62 -10.42 2.37 0.77
N VAL A 63 -10.41 3.36 1.65
CA VAL A 63 -11.35 3.46 2.77
C VAL A 63 -12.74 3.89 2.27
N SER A 64 -13.77 3.42 2.96
CA SER A 64 -15.15 3.86 2.83
C SER A 64 -15.32 5.29 3.34
N HIS A 65 -16.48 5.88 3.06
CA HIS A 65 -16.86 7.19 3.60
C HIS A 65 -16.79 7.22 5.14
N ASP A 66 -17.33 6.20 5.80
CA ASP A 66 -17.42 6.17 7.26
C ASP A 66 -16.05 5.96 7.91
N GLU A 67 -15.21 5.09 7.33
CA GLU A 67 -13.81 4.93 7.74
C GLU A 67 -13.01 6.24 7.56
N ALA A 68 -13.27 6.98 6.47
CA ALA A 68 -12.64 8.29 6.25
C ALA A 68 -13.11 9.34 7.28
N ALA A 69 -14.40 9.36 7.62
CA ALA A 69 -14.94 10.27 8.62
C ALA A 69 -14.36 10.00 10.01
N GLU A 70 -14.21 8.73 10.41
CA GLU A 70 -13.50 8.37 11.65
C GLU A 70 -12.03 8.78 11.62
N ALA A 71 -11.32 8.54 10.52
CA ALA A 71 -9.92 8.91 10.40
C ALA A 71 -9.70 10.43 10.55
N VAL A 72 -10.60 11.25 10.00
CA VAL A 72 -10.57 12.71 10.17
C VAL A 72 -10.80 13.11 11.62
N ARG A 73 -11.71 12.44 12.36
CA ARG A 73 -11.93 12.73 13.79
C ARG A 73 -10.66 12.54 14.61
N TYR A 74 -9.90 11.47 14.36
CA TYR A 74 -8.61 11.26 15.05
C TYR A 74 -7.58 12.36 14.81
N ALA A 75 -7.62 13.02 13.64
CA ALA A 75 -6.71 14.11 13.34
C ALA A 75 -7.05 15.43 14.07
N LEU A 76 -8.27 15.54 14.62
CA LEU A 76 -8.78 16.74 15.28
C LEU A 76 -8.57 16.74 16.81
N GLY A 77 -8.24 15.60 17.42
CA GLY A 77 -7.97 15.45 18.86
C GLY A 77 -9.09 14.73 19.61
#